data_AF-A0A3N5UNR9-F1
#
_entry.id   AF-A0A3N5UNR9-F1
#
_cell.length_a   1.000
_cell.length_b   1.000
_cell.length_c   1.000
_cell.angle_alpha   90.00
_cell.angle_beta   90.00
_cell.angle_gamma   90.00
#
_symmetry.space_group_name_H-M   'P 1'
#
loop_
_entity.id
_entity.type
_entity.pdbx_description
1 polymer ?
#
loop_
_entity_poly.entity_id
_entity_poly.type
_entity_poly.pdbx_seq_one_letter_code
_entity_poly.pdbx_strand_id
1 'polypeptide(L)'
;MAEKEGKEFDEDIYNQILAETSGDMGGRHLLAIDNAIIAVGFGQLVLEGRIDEDLKKLTKIALRRELIPILVDRWRDYKETRTEILNKMIIIIDNIEN
;
A
#
# COMPACT_ATOMS: atom_id res chain seq x y z
N MET A 1 9.57 25.84 48.36
CA MET A 1 8.85 24.62 47.91
C MET A 1 8.41 24.90 46.50
N ALA A 2 9.10 24.31 45.51
CA ALA A 2 8.76 24.47 44.10
C ALA A 2 7.90 23.28 43.70
N GLU A 3 6.58 23.46 43.73
CA GLU A 3 5.64 22.47 43.24
C GLU A 3 5.75 22.47 41.71
N LYS A 4 6.21 21.34 41.16
CA LYS A 4 6.28 21.09 39.72
C LYS A 4 4.85 21.01 39.19
N GLU A 5 4.44 22.02 38.42
CA GLU A 5 3.31 21.91 37.48
C GLU A 5 3.71 20.96 36.35
N GLY A 6 3.62 19.66 36.59
CA GLY A 6 3.52 18.67 35.53
C GLY A 6 2.04 18.38 35.31
N LYS A 7 1.49 18.71 34.13
CA LYS A 7 0.22 18.10 33.69
C LYS A 7 0.37 16.60 33.87
N GLU A 8 -0.58 15.96 34.57
CA GLU A 8 -0.65 14.51 34.68
C GLU A 8 -0.47 13.90 33.28
N PHE A 9 0.45 12.95 33.17
CA PHE A 9 0.68 12.26 31.92
C PHE A 9 -0.56 11.43 31.61
N ASP A 10 -1.39 11.95 30.71
CA ASP A 10 -2.58 11.26 30.24
C ASP A 10 -2.14 10.12 29.33
N GLU A 11 -2.02 8.95 29.95
CA GLU A 11 -1.56 7.72 29.32
C GLU A 11 -2.50 7.27 28.19
N ASP A 12 -3.78 7.62 28.27
CA ASP A 12 -4.77 7.33 27.23
C ASP A 12 -4.54 8.19 25.98
N ILE A 13 -4.33 9.50 26.18
CA ILE A 13 -3.96 10.42 25.08
C ILE A 13 -2.62 10.00 24.46
N TYR A 14 -1.64 9.60 25.28
CA TYR A 14 -0.35 9.14 24.79
C TYR A 14 -0.47 7.86 23.95
N ASN A 15 -1.22 6.87 24.43
CA ASN A 15 -1.47 5.63 23.70
C ASN A 15 -2.27 5.86 22.42
N GLN A 16 -3.21 6.82 22.42
CA GLN A 16 -3.95 7.22 21.24
C GLN A 16 -3.04 7.88 20.20
N ILE A 17 -2.20 8.84 20.60
CA ILE A 17 -1.23 9.50 19.71
C ILE A 17 -0.25 8.47 19.15
N LEU A 18 0.24 7.53 19.96
CA LEU A 18 1.10 6.43 19.51
C LEU A 18 0.40 5.50 18.52
N ALA A 19 -0.85 5.14 18.75
CA ALA A 19 -1.63 4.32 17.81
C ALA A 19 -1.84 5.04 16.47
N GLU A 20 -2.16 6.34 16.50
CA GLU A 20 -2.36 7.18 15.32
C GLU A 20 -1.05 7.41 14.54
N THR A 21 0.08 7.56 15.23
CA THR A 21 1.38 7.84 14.59
C THR A 21 2.12 6.58 14.13
N SER A 22 1.94 5.45 14.81
CA SER A 22 2.79 4.26 14.63
C SER A 22 2.13 3.16 13.80
N GLY A 23 0.80 3.00 13.86
CA GLY A 23 0.12 1.81 13.33
C GLY A 23 -0.28 1.88 11.86
N ASP A 24 -0.54 3.08 11.34
CA ASP A 24 -1.44 3.21 10.19
C ASP A 24 -0.90 4.10 9.05
N MET A 25 -0.02 5.06 9.33
CA MET A 25 0.53 5.95 8.31
C MET A 25 1.38 5.22 7.27
N GLY A 26 2.40 4.45 7.68
CA GLY A 26 3.31 3.81 6.72
C GLY A 26 2.60 2.78 5.85
N GLY A 27 1.69 2.00 6.46
CA GLY A 27 0.93 0.98 5.78
C GLY A 27 -0.09 1.52 4.78
N ARG A 28 -0.93 2.48 5.18
CA ARG A 28 -1.93 3.06 4.27
C ARG A 28 -1.29 3.93 3.21
N HIS A 29 -0.24 4.67 3.55
CA HIS A 29 0.49 5.49 2.59
C HIS A 29 1.15 4.63 1.51
N LEU A 30 1.81 3.54 1.89
CA LEU A 30 2.40 2.61 0.93
C LEU A 30 1.35 1.99 0.00
N LEU A 31 0.21 1.56 0.55
CA LEU A 31 -0.91 1.04 -0.23
C LEU A 31 -1.48 2.09 -1.19
N ALA A 32 -1.60 3.35 -0.78
CA ALA A 32 -2.07 4.43 -1.64
C ALA A 32 -1.11 4.69 -2.82
N ILE A 33 0.20 4.67 -2.56
CA ILE A 33 1.23 4.79 -3.60
C ILE A 33 1.13 3.61 -4.57
N ASP A 34 1.05 2.37 -4.07
CA ASP A 34 0.95 1.18 -4.91
C ASP A 34 -0.29 1.22 -5.80
N ASN A 35 -1.46 1.53 -5.22
CA ASN A 35 -2.69 1.69 -5.97
C ASN A 35 -2.57 2.78 -7.05
N ALA A 36 -1.92 3.90 -6.77
CA ALA A 36 -1.70 4.97 -7.75
C ALA A 36 -0.80 4.50 -8.90
N ILE A 37 0.32 3.84 -8.61
CA ILE A 37 1.24 3.31 -9.63
C ILE A 37 0.50 2.29 -10.50
N ILE A 38 -0.22 1.34 -9.87
CA ILE A 38 -0.96 0.29 -10.57
C ILE A 38 -2.05 0.90 -11.46
N ALA A 39 -2.82 1.86 -10.94
CA ALA A 39 -3.87 2.54 -11.68
C ALA A 39 -3.31 3.32 -12.88
N VAL A 40 -2.17 4.00 -12.73
CA VAL A 40 -1.53 4.73 -13.83
C VAL A 40 -0.96 3.77 -14.87
N GLY A 41 -0.30 2.67 -14.46
CA GLY A 41 0.22 1.63 -15.36
C GLY A 41 -0.87 0.98 -16.20
N PHE A 42 -1.93 0.48 -15.55
CA PHE A 42 -3.07 -0.09 -16.27
C PHE A 42 -3.87 0.96 -17.04
N GLY A 43 -3.94 2.20 -16.54
CA GLY A 43 -4.57 3.31 -17.25
C GLY A 43 -3.89 3.58 -18.59
N GLN A 44 -2.55 3.67 -18.61
CA GLN A 44 -1.80 3.82 -19.86
C GLN A 44 -2.04 2.63 -20.79
N LEU A 45 -1.98 1.40 -20.26
CA LEU A 45 -2.20 0.19 -21.05
C LEU A 45 -3.58 0.18 -21.73
N VAL A 46 -4.64 0.54 -21.00
CA VAL A 46 -6.02 0.56 -21.53
C VAL A 46 -6.20 1.68 -22.55
N LEU A 47 -5.62 2.86 -22.30
CA LEU A 47 -5.83 4.04 -23.14
C LEU A 47 -4.95 4.04 -24.41
N GLU A 48 -3.72 3.53 -24.31
CA GLU A 48 -2.72 3.59 -25.38
C GLU A 48 -2.43 2.22 -26.02
N GLY A 49 -2.92 1.12 -25.43
CA GLY A 49 -2.58 -0.25 -25.87
C GLY A 49 -1.14 -0.66 -25.58
N ARG A 50 -0.40 0.17 -24.84
CA ARG A 50 1.00 -0.05 -24.45
C ARG A 50 1.25 0.54 -23.08
N ILE A 51 2.33 0.11 -22.44
CA ILE A 51 2.81 0.68 -21.18
C ILE A 51 4.28 1.07 -21.36
N ASP A 52 4.65 2.25 -20.88
CA ASP A 52 6.05 2.67 -20.87
C ASP A 52 6.90 1.69 -20.05
N GLU A 53 8.13 1.45 -20.48
CA GLU A 53 9.00 0.43 -19.88
C GLU A 53 9.32 0.67 -18.40
N ASP A 54 9.51 1.93 -18.02
CA ASP A 54 9.80 2.27 -16.63
C ASP A 54 8.53 2.20 -15.79
N LEU A 55 7.39 2.64 -16.34
CA LEU A 55 6.10 2.48 -15.68
C LEU A 55 5.71 1.00 -15.51
N LYS A 56 6.03 0.14 -16.48
CA LYS A 56 5.82 -1.31 -16.42
C LYS A 56 6.62 -1.93 -15.28
N LYS A 57 7.90 -1.59 -15.14
CA LYS A 57 8.75 -2.04 -14.03
C LYS A 57 8.19 -1.60 -12.68
N LEU A 58 7.79 -0.33 -12.56
CA LEU A 58 7.18 0.22 -11.34
C LEU A 58 5.86 -0.48 -10.99
N THR A 59 5.02 -0.72 -11.99
CA THR A 59 3.75 -1.46 -11.83
C THR A 59 3.99 -2.88 -11.32
N LYS A 60 4.97 -3.59 -11.88
CA LYS A 60 5.37 -4.92 -11.39
C LYS A 60 5.85 -4.89 -9.94
N ILE A 61 6.67 -3.89 -9.57
CA ILE A 61 7.16 -3.74 -8.20
C ILE A 61 6.00 -3.49 -7.24
N ALA A 62 5.07 -2.61 -7.59
CA ALA A 62 3.89 -2.31 -6.77
C ALA A 62 3.01 -3.55 -6.57
N LEU A 63 2.68 -4.27 -7.65
CA LEU A 63 1.88 -5.51 -7.57
C LEU A 63 2.53 -6.57 -6.68
N ARG A 64 3.85 -6.78 -6.82
CA ARG A 64 4.60 -7.74 -5.99
C ARG A 64 4.66 -7.31 -4.53
N ARG A 65 4.76 -6.00 -4.28
CA ARG A 65 4.76 -5.45 -2.92
C ARG A 65 3.41 -5.66 -2.25
N GLU A 66 2.31 -5.47 -2.96
CA GLU A 66 0.97 -5.74 -2.43
C GLU A 66 0.71 -7.21 -2.06
N LEU A 67 1.48 -8.15 -2.61
CA LEU A 67 1.43 -9.57 -2.24
C LEU A 67 2.20 -9.89 -0.94
N ILE A 68 2.96 -8.96 -0.37
CA ILE A 68 3.67 -9.19 0.89
C ILE A 68 2.64 -9.44 2.02
N PRO A 69 2.84 -10.44 2.89
CA PRO A 69 1.89 -10.81 3.96
C PRO A 69 1.32 -9.61 4.73
N ILE A 70 2.18 -8.71 5.20
CA ILE A 70 1.76 -7.51 5.97
C ILE A 70 0.78 -6.57 5.22
N LEU A 71 0.77 -6.60 3.89
CA LEU A 71 -0.12 -5.80 3.05
C LEU A 71 -1.36 -6.61 2.65
N VAL A 72 -1.17 -7.85 2.18
CA VAL A 72 -2.28 -8.67 1.70
C VAL A 72 -3.18 -9.19 2.84
N ASP A 73 -2.62 -9.43 4.04
CA ASP A 73 -3.37 -9.92 5.20
C ASP A 73 -4.40 -8.90 5.72
N ARG A 74 -4.23 -7.62 5.38
CA ARG A 74 -5.19 -6.55 5.73
C ARG A 74 -6.57 -6.77 5.11
N TRP A 75 -6.63 -7.53 4.03
CA TRP A 75 -7.87 -7.85 3.33
C TRP A 75 -8.68 -8.98 4.00
N ARG A 76 -8.17 -9.62 5.06
CA ARG A 76 -8.86 -10.64 5.87
C ARG A 76 -9.51 -11.70 4.97
N ASP A 77 -10.84 -11.83 5.03
CA ASP A 77 -11.61 -12.82 4.26
C ASP A 77 -11.50 -12.62 2.75
N TYR A 78 -11.16 -11.40 2.28
CA TYR A 78 -10.96 -11.09 0.87
C TYR A 78 -9.51 -11.33 0.40
N LYS A 79 -8.60 -11.76 1.29
CA LYS A 79 -7.17 -11.96 0.98
C LYS A 79 -6.95 -12.90 -0.21
N GLU A 80 -7.66 -14.03 -0.26
CA GLU A 80 -7.51 -15.01 -1.33
C GLU A 80 -7.89 -14.41 -2.69
N THR A 81 -9.06 -13.78 -2.77
CA THR A 81 -9.52 -13.09 -3.97
C THR A 81 -8.57 -11.96 -4.37
N ARG A 82 -8.07 -11.16 -3.42
CA ARG A 82 -7.09 -10.11 -3.71
C ARG A 82 -5.79 -10.68 -4.28
N THR A 83 -5.30 -11.77 -3.71
CA THR A 83 -4.08 -12.46 -4.16
C THR A 83 -4.23 -12.97 -5.59
N GLU A 84 -5.36 -13.60 -5.91
CA GLU A 84 -5.64 -14.06 -7.27
C GLU A 84 -5.70 -12.91 -8.28
N ILE A 85 -6.35 -11.80 -7.92
CA ILE A 85 -6.43 -10.61 -8.78
C ILE A 85 -5.02 -10.05 -9.03
N LEU A 86 -4.23 -9.86 -7.98
CA LEU A 86 -2.86 -9.34 -8.10
C LEU A 86 -2.00 -10.24 -8.98
N ASN A 87 -2.09 -11.56 -8.83
CA ASN A 87 -1.37 -12.50 -9.70
C ASN A 87 -1.81 -12.43 -11.16
N LYS A 88 -3.13 -12.31 -11.43
CA LYS A 88 -3.64 -12.09 -12.80
C LYS A 88 -3.10 -10.80 -13.40
N MET A 89 -3.04 -9.73 -12.62
CA MET A 89 -2.50 -8.44 -13.07
C MET A 89 -1.00 -8.55 -13.38
N ILE A 90 -0.22 -9.28 -12.59
CA ILE A 90 1.21 -9.54 -12.87
C ILE A 90 1.37 -10.27 -14.20
N ILE A 91 0.58 -11.32 -14.44
CA ILE A 91 0.61 -12.10 -15.70
C ILE A 91 0.32 -11.20 -16.90
N ILE A 92 -0.69 -10.31 -16.80
CA ILE A 92 -1.00 -9.36 -17.87
C ILE A 92 0.22 -8.49 -18.16
N ILE A 93 0.85 -7.91 -17.13
CA ILE A 93 2.00 -7.02 -17.30
C ILE A 93 3.25 -7.77 -17.80
N ASP A 94 3.41 -9.05 -17.45
CA ASP A 94 4.49 -9.92 -17.93
C ASP A 94 4.34 -10.27 -19.42
N ASN A 95 3.11 -10.43 -19.90
CA ASN A 95 2.82 -10.81 -21.29
C ASN A 95 2.82 -9.65 -22.28
N ILE A 96 3.01 -8.42 -21.82
CA ILE A 96 3.18 -7.27 -22.73
C ILE A 96 4.60 -7.34 -23.28
N GLU A 97 4.74 -7.60 -24.57
CA GLU A 97 5.99 -7.39 -25.31
C GLU A 97 6.11 -5.91 -25.69
N ASN A 98 7.34 -5.38 -25.73
CA ASN A 98 7.59 -4.00 -26.16
C ASN A 98 8.04 -3.94 -27.62
#